data_AF-K1TBG8-F1
#
_entry.id   AF-K1TBG8-F1
#
_cell.length_a   1.000
_cell.length_b   1.000
_cell.length_c   1.000
_cell.angle_alpha   90.00
_cell.angle_beta   90.00
_cell.angle_gamma   90.00
#
_symmetry.space_group_name_H-M   'P 1'
#
loop_
_entity.id
_entity.type
_entity.pdbx_description
1 polymer ?
#
loop_
_entity_poly.entity_id
_entity_poly.type
_entity_poly.pdbx_seq_one_letter_code
_entity_poly.pdbx_strand_id
1 'polypeptide(L)'
;MQEGSFRADVNVSIHKPGTPFGTRTEMKNMNSFKSISRAIEYEIQRQSEVLDNGGIIEQETLRWDDVSGRTFSMRNKEDAQDYRYFPEPDLVAIKLSDEYIENIRKKKKDNAFVRWTEKHAEILEIHQI
;
A
#
# COMPACT_ATOMS: atom_id res chain seq x y z
N MET A 1 -8.22 10.00 8.48
CA MET A 1 -8.56 10.20 7.06
C MET A 1 -9.68 11.21 6.85
N GLN A 2 -10.66 11.34 7.75
CA GLN A 2 -11.81 12.25 7.57
C GLN A 2 -11.45 13.71 7.27
N GLU A 3 -10.31 14.21 7.78
CA GLU A 3 -9.80 15.56 7.46
C GLU A 3 -8.88 15.60 6.22
N GLY A 4 -8.70 14.48 5.51
CA GLY A 4 -7.84 14.37 4.34
C GLY A 4 -6.32 14.35 4.60
N SER A 5 -5.90 14.45 5.86
CA SER A 5 -4.48 14.47 6.30
C SER A 5 -3.73 13.14 6.12
N PHE A 6 -4.46 12.05 5.89
CA PHE A 6 -3.90 10.74 5.58
C PHE A 6 -4.66 10.18 4.38
N ARG A 7 -3.92 9.68 3.39
CA ARG A 7 -4.44 9.05 2.18
C ARG A 7 -3.73 7.71 2.00
N ALA A 8 -4.45 6.73 1.48
CA ALA A 8 -3.90 5.43 1.17
C ALA A 8 -4.50 4.90 -0.13
N ASP A 9 -3.62 4.33 -0.95
CA ASP A 9 -3.98 3.51 -2.09
C ASP A 9 -3.65 2.06 -1.75
N VAL A 10 -4.49 1.14 -2.18
CA VAL A 10 -4.41 -0.28 -1.78
C VAL A 10 -4.09 -1.11 -3.01
N ASN A 11 -2.99 -1.85 -2.94
CA ASN A 11 -2.52 -2.72 -4.02
C ASN A 11 -2.70 -4.17 -3.62
N VAL A 12 -3.43 -4.95 -4.42
CA VAL A 12 -3.75 -6.35 -4.11
C VAL A 12 -3.45 -7.25 -5.31
N SER A 13 -2.82 -8.39 -5.02
CA SER A 13 -2.66 -9.52 -5.93
C SER A 13 -2.77 -10.80 -5.11
N ILE A 14 -3.47 -11.81 -5.61
CA ILE A 14 -3.50 -13.13 -4.98
C ILE A 14 -2.63 -14.13 -5.74
N HIS A 15 -2.06 -15.09 -5.02
CA HIS A 15 -1.31 -16.20 -5.60
C HIS A 15 -1.37 -17.41 -4.66
N LYS A 16 -0.99 -18.59 -5.16
CA LYS A 16 -0.88 -19.79 -4.32
C LYS A 16 0.47 -19.77 -3.58
N PRO A 17 0.55 -20.33 -2.36
CA PRO A 17 1.83 -20.45 -1.66
C PRO A 17 2.89 -21.14 -2.53
N GLY A 18 4.09 -20.56 -2.60
CA GLY A 18 5.18 -21.08 -3.42
C GLY A 18 5.10 -20.76 -4.92
N THR A 19 4.08 -20.04 -5.40
CA THR A 19 4.01 -19.55 -6.80
C THR A 19 4.41 -18.08 -6.90
N PRO A 20 4.78 -17.58 -8.09
CA PRO A 20 4.98 -16.15 -8.31
C PRO A 20 3.76 -15.32 -7.93
N PHE A 21 3.98 -14.04 -7.58
CA PHE A 21 2.91 -13.08 -7.32
C PHE A 21 1.99 -12.92 -8.53
N GLY A 22 0.69 -12.80 -8.27
CA GLY A 22 -0.32 -12.60 -9.31
C GLY A 22 -0.33 -11.18 -9.88
N THR A 23 -1.21 -10.95 -10.86
CA THR A 23 -1.43 -9.60 -11.41
C THR A 23 -2.00 -8.68 -10.34
N ARG A 24 -1.42 -7.49 -10.24
CA ARG A 24 -1.80 -6.48 -9.24
C ARG A 24 -2.95 -5.62 -9.75
N THR A 25 -3.97 -5.44 -8.92
CA THR A 25 -4.95 -4.35 -9.05
C THR A 25 -4.68 -3.27 -8.01
N GLU A 26 -5.01 -2.03 -8.36
CA GLU A 26 -4.76 -0.86 -7.52
C GLU A 26 -6.06 -0.15 -7.21
N MET A 27 -6.55 -0.23 -5.98
CA MET A 27 -7.73 0.48 -5.52
C MET A 27 -7.38 1.86 -4.96
N LYS A 28 -8.02 2.89 -5.49
CA LYS A 28 -7.87 4.29 -5.10
C LYS A 28 -9.06 4.77 -4.26
N ASN A 29 -8.89 5.93 -3.64
CA ASN A 29 -9.94 6.70 -2.94
C ASN A 29 -10.47 6.00 -1.67
N MET A 30 -9.56 5.46 -0.85
CA MET A 30 -9.91 4.93 0.46
C MET A 30 -10.01 6.03 1.51
N ASN A 31 -11.20 6.19 2.10
CA ASN A 31 -11.49 7.30 3.02
C ASN A 31 -11.48 6.91 4.50
N SER A 32 -11.35 5.62 4.82
CA SER A 32 -11.25 5.14 6.19
C SER A 32 -10.51 3.81 6.26
N PHE A 33 -9.96 3.48 7.44
CA PHE A 33 -9.39 2.16 7.68
C PHE A 33 -10.40 1.03 7.46
N LYS A 34 -11.67 1.25 7.84
CA LYS A 34 -12.75 0.30 7.59
C LYS A 34 -12.98 0.07 6.10
N SER A 35 -12.93 1.13 5.28
CA SER A 35 -13.04 1.04 3.83
C SER A 35 -11.86 0.27 3.23
N ILE A 36 -10.64 0.49 3.74
CA ILE A 36 -9.44 -0.28 3.32
C ILE A 36 -9.65 -1.79 3.57
N SER A 37 -10.03 -2.18 4.80
CA SER A 37 -10.24 -3.60 5.13
C SER A 37 -11.31 -4.24 4.24
N ARG A 38 -12.48 -3.58 4.10
CA ARG A 38 -13.58 -4.07 3.25
C ARG A 38 -13.17 -4.21 1.79
N ALA A 39 -12.40 -3.25 1.27
CA ALA A 39 -11.96 -3.27 -0.10
C ALA A 39 -10.95 -4.40 -0.37
N ILE A 40 -10.05 -4.68 0.57
CA ILE A 40 -9.12 -5.81 0.48
C ILE A 40 -9.90 -7.13 0.46
N GLU A 41 -10.83 -7.32 1.40
CA GLU A 41 -11.68 -8.52 1.46
C GLU A 41 -12.45 -8.73 0.15
N TYR A 42 -13.08 -7.67 -0.35
CA TYR A 42 -13.80 -7.71 -1.62
C TYR A 42 -12.91 -8.09 -2.80
N GLU A 43 -11.73 -7.48 -2.91
CA GLU A 43 -10.84 -7.72 -4.04
C GLU A 43 -10.20 -9.11 -4.00
N ILE A 44 -9.88 -9.63 -2.81
CA ILE A 44 -9.44 -11.03 -2.65
C ILE A 44 -10.52 -11.97 -3.17
N GLN A 45 -11.78 -11.75 -2.77
CA GLN A 45 -12.88 -12.60 -3.22
C GLN A 45 -13.10 -12.48 -4.74
N ARG A 46 -13.13 -11.26 -5.29
CA ARG A 46 -13.29 -11.02 -6.73
C ARG A 46 -12.19 -11.70 -7.55
N GLN A 47 -10.92 -11.53 -7.16
CA GLN A 47 -9.80 -12.16 -7.88
C GLN A 47 -9.88 -13.69 -7.79
N SER A 48 -10.27 -14.23 -6.62
CA SER A 48 -10.41 -15.67 -6.44
C SER A 48 -11.48 -16.24 -7.37
N GLU A 49 -12.66 -15.61 -7.41
CA GLU A 49 -13.76 -16.02 -8.29
C GLU A 49 -13.36 -15.96 -9.77
N VAL A 50 -12.64 -14.93 -10.21
CA VAL A 50 -12.19 -14.84 -11.62
C VAL A 50 -11.20 -15.96 -11.95
N LEU A 51 -10.21 -16.21 -11.08
CA LEU A 51 -9.19 -17.25 -11.31
C LEU A 51 -9.78 -18.67 -11.24
N ASP A 52 -10.70 -18.93 -10.31
CA ASP A 52 -11.36 -20.24 -10.17
C ASP A 52 -12.24 -20.57 -11.38
N ASN A 53 -12.80 -19.55 -12.03
CA ASN A 53 -13.54 -19.69 -13.29
C ASN A 53 -12.64 -19.77 -14.53
N GLY A 54 -11.32 -19.83 -14.36
CA GLY A 54 -10.34 -19.88 -15.46
C GLY A 54 -10.13 -18.55 -16.19
N GLY A 55 -10.61 -17.44 -15.62
CA GLY A 55 -10.36 -16.10 -16.12
C GLY A 55 -8.95 -15.59 -15.78
N ILE A 56 -8.64 -14.40 -16.26
CA ILE A 56 -7.37 -13.72 -16.01
C ILE A 56 -7.61 -12.39 -15.29
N ILE A 57 -6.71 -12.02 -14.38
CA ILE A 57 -6.71 -10.70 -13.75
C ILE A 57 -5.90 -9.75 -14.61
N GLU A 58 -6.54 -8.65 -15.02
CA GLU A 58 -5.89 -7.55 -15.71
C GLU A 58 -5.34 -6.53 -14.72
N GLN A 59 -4.26 -5.85 -15.11
CA GLN A 59 -3.67 -4.79 -14.29
C GLN A 59 -4.50 -3.51 -14.44
N GLU A 60 -5.39 -3.26 -13.49
CA GLU A 60 -6.32 -2.14 -13.53
C GLU A 60 -6.19 -1.23 -12.30
N THR A 61 -6.59 0.03 -12.47
CA THR A 61 -6.84 0.92 -11.35
C THR A 61 -8.34 0.96 -11.08
N LEU A 62 -8.71 0.60 -9.86
CA LEU A 62 -10.08 0.43 -9.40
C LEU A 62 -10.47 1.58 -8.49
N ARG A 63 -11.71 2.02 -8.56
CA ARG A 63 -12.32 2.94 -7.59
C ARG A 63 -13.11 2.14 -6.56
N TRP A 64 -12.85 2.35 -5.28
CA TRP A 64 -13.72 1.86 -4.22
C TRP A 64 -14.95 2.75 -4.07
N ASP A 65 -16.13 2.13 -4.07
CA ASP A 65 -17.38 2.77 -3.67
C ASP A 65 -17.85 2.22 -2.32
N ASP A 66 -17.81 3.06 -1.31
CA ASP A 66 -18.10 2.65 0.07
C ASP A 66 -19.59 2.34 0.29
N VAL A 67 -20.46 2.92 -0.55
CA VAL A 67 -21.92 2.75 -0.52
C VAL A 67 -22.31 1.37 -1.02
N SER A 68 -21.91 1.00 -2.24
CA SER A 68 -22.19 -0.33 -2.78
C SER A 68 -21.26 -1.42 -2.22
N GLY A 69 -20.12 -1.04 -1.65
CA GLY A 69 -19.12 -1.98 -1.16
C GLY A 69 -18.44 -2.76 -2.28
N ARG A 70 -18.24 -2.13 -3.45
CA ARG A 70 -17.69 -2.76 -4.65
C ARG A 70 -16.60 -1.89 -5.26
N THR A 71 -15.76 -2.54 -6.07
CA THR A 71 -14.79 -1.86 -6.92
C THR A 71 -15.32 -1.69 -8.33
N PHE A 72 -14.95 -0.57 -8.96
CA PHE A 72 -15.28 -0.28 -10.35
C PHE A 72 -13.99 0.02 -11.10
N SER A 73 -13.80 -0.57 -12.28
CA SER A 73 -12.66 -0.24 -13.12
C SER A 73 -12.72 1.23 -13.52
N MET A 74 -11.65 1.96 -13.21
CA MET A 74 -11.43 3.29 -13.75
C MET A 74 -10.73 3.11 -15.09
N ARG A 75 -11.20 3.85 -16.11
CA ARG A 75 -10.70 3.91 -17.50
C ARG A 75 -9.39 3.13 -17.73
N ASN A 76 -9.43 2.17 -18.65
CA ASN A 76 -8.28 1.36 -19.08
C ASN A 76 -7.03 2.23 -19.20
N LYS A 77 -5.98 1.85 -18.47
CA LYS A 77 -4.63 2.39 -18.62
C LYS A 77 -4.14 2.03 -20.02
N GLU A 78 -4.43 2.88 -21.00
CA GLU A 78 -3.59 2.98 -22.18
C GLU A 78 -2.23 3.49 -21.67
N ASP A 79 -1.31 2.53 -21.52
CA ASP A 79 0.10 2.66 -21.17
C ASP A 79 0.45 3.22 -19.78
N ALA A 80 1.39 2.53 -19.12
CA ALA A 80 2.08 3.08 -17.95
C ALA A 80 2.74 4.40 -18.36
N GLN A 81 2.25 5.52 -17.83
CA GLN A 81 2.78 6.83 -18.20
C GLN A 81 4.27 6.90 -17.85
N ASP A 82 5.10 7.15 -18.86
CA ASP A 82 6.51 7.46 -18.65
C ASP A 82 6.61 8.83 -17.99
N TYR A 83 6.84 8.82 -16.67
CA TYR A 83 7.01 10.03 -15.87
C TYR A 83 8.30 10.78 -16.18
N ARG A 84 9.23 10.20 -16.96
CA ARG A 84 10.50 10.81 -17.38
C ARG A 84 11.23 11.45 -16.21
N TYR A 85 11.43 10.71 -15.12
CA TYR A 85 12.09 11.21 -13.92
C TYR A 85 13.47 11.80 -14.26
N PHE A 86 13.69 13.05 -13.86
CA PHE A 86 14.99 13.72 -13.90
C PHE A 86 15.18 14.55 -12.62
N PRO A 87 16.43 14.81 -12.19
CA PRO A 87 16.68 15.69 -11.06
C PRO A 87 16.10 17.08 -11.33
N GLU A 88 15.32 17.61 -10.39
CA GLU A 88 14.79 18.97 -10.47
C GLU A 88 15.96 19.97 -10.58
N PRO A 89 16.16 20.64 -11.72
CA PRO A 89 17.33 21.49 -11.97
C PRO A 89 17.38 22.72 -11.06
N ASP A 90 16.23 23.20 -10.60
CA ASP A 90 16.13 24.38 -9.75
C ASP A 90 16.42 24.07 -8.27
N LEU A 91 16.50 22.78 -7.90
CA LEU A 91 16.77 22.34 -6.54
C LEU A 91 18.14 21.69 -6.43
N VAL A 92 18.99 22.27 -5.58
CA VAL A 92 20.23 21.59 -5.15
C VAL A 92 19.90 20.36 -4.32
N ALA A 93 20.76 19.34 -4.40
CA ALA A 93 20.62 18.14 -3.58
C ALA A 93 20.57 18.49 -2.09
N ILE A 94 19.51 18.07 -1.40
CA ILE A 94 19.37 18.26 0.04
C ILE A 94 20.38 17.34 0.74
N LYS A 95 21.41 17.93 1.35
CA LYS A 95 22.38 17.23 2.21
C LYS A 95 22.03 17.48 3.67
N LEU A 96 21.66 16.42 4.38
CA LEU A 96 21.40 16.48 5.82
C LEU A 96 22.72 16.18 6.57
N SER A 97 23.08 17.01 7.54
CA SER A 97 24.25 16.75 8.38
C SER A 97 23.96 15.65 9.41
N ASP A 98 25.00 14.92 9.82
CA ASP A 98 24.88 13.91 10.88
C ASP A 98 24.35 14.51 12.18
N GLU A 99 24.77 15.73 12.51
CA GLU A 99 24.27 16.48 13.67
C GLU A 99 22.75 16.75 13.58
N TYR A 100 22.25 17.14 12.40
CA TYR A 100 20.82 17.37 12.20
C TYR A 100 20.01 16.09 12.38
N ILE A 101 20.48 14.97 11.82
CA ILE A 101 19.86 13.65 11.96
C ILE A 101 19.85 13.22 13.43
N GLU A 102 20.97 13.38 14.12
CA GLU A 102 21.11 13.01 15.53
C GLU A 102 20.21 13.85 16.45
N ASN A 103 20.08 15.14 16.16
CA ASN A 103 19.16 16.03 16.88
C ASN A 103 17.69 15.62 16.70
N ILE A 104 17.29 15.17 15.50
CA ILE A 104 15.94 14.62 15.29
C ILE A 104 15.74 13.32 16.06
N ARG A 105 16.74 12.42 16.05
CA ARG A 105 16.68 11.15 16.80
C ARG A 105 16.48 11.40 18.30
N LYS A 106 17.23 12.33 18.89
CA LYS A 106 17.08 12.71 20.31
C LYS A 106 15.72 13.33 20.63
N LYS A 107 15.11 14.06 19.69
CA LYS A 107 13.79 14.68 19.86
C LYS A 107 12.63 13.71 19.63
N LYS A 108 12.89 12.54 19.04
CA LYS A 108 11.86 11.52 18.81
C LYS A 108 11.30 11.09 20.16
N LYS A 109 10.01 11.36 20.40
CA LYS A 109 9.35 10.91 21.61
C LYS A 109 9.32 9.39 21.68
N ASP A 110 9.46 8.91 22.90
CA ASP A 110 9.48 7.50 23.26
C ASP A 110 8.22 6.80 22.72
N ASN A 111 8.40 5.82 21.82
CA ASN A 111 7.31 5.09 21.22
C ASN A 111 7.06 3.80 22.02
N ALA A 112 5.87 3.67 22.61
CA ALA A 112 5.49 2.49 23.38
C ALA A 112 5.61 1.18 22.57
N PHE A 113 5.37 1.22 21.26
CA PHE A 113 5.55 0.07 20.38
C PHE A 113 7.02 -0.32 20.23
N VAL A 114 7.91 0.65 20.05
CA VAL A 114 9.37 0.41 19.94
C VAL A 114 9.91 -0.20 21.24
N ARG A 115 9.53 0.36 22.39
CA ARG A 115 9.91 -0.20 23.70
C ARG A 115 9.37 -1.61 23.91
N TRP A 116 8.14 -1.87 23.44
CA TRP A 116 7.55 -3.20 23.53
C TRP A 116 8.29 -4.21 22.63
N THR A 117 8.61 -3.85 21.39
CA THR A 117 9.36 -4.72 20.46
C THR A 117 10.79 -4.98 20.93
N GLU A 118 11.48 -3.98 21.47
CA GLU A 118 12.84 -4.14 22.00
C GLU A 118 12.84 -5.04 23.25
N LYS A 119 11.84 -4.87 24.14
CA LYS A 119 11.70 -5.67 25.36
C LYS A 119 11.33 -7.13 25.08
N HIS A 120 10.67 -7.42 23.96
CA HIS A 120 10.19 -8.76 23.60
C HIS A 120 10.80 -9.25 22.30
N ALA A 121 11.99 -8.76 21.93
CA ALA A 121 12.67 -9.11 20.69
C ALA A 121 12.91 -10.63 20.56
N GLU A 122 13.11 -11.32 21.69
CA GLU A 122 13.26 -12.79 21.74
C GLU A 122 11.96 -13.56 21.44
N ILE A 123 10.79 -12.92 21.53
CA ILE A 123 9.47 -13.53 21.27
C ILE A 123 9.05 -13.35 19.80
N LEU A 124 9.69 -12.42 19.07
CA LEU A 124 9.29 -11.98 17.73
C LEU A 124 10.03 -12.68 16.59
N GLU A 125 10.51 -13.92 16.75
CA GLU A 125 10.78 -14.84 15.62
C GLU A 125 9.48 -15.28 14.93
N ILE A 126 8.63 -14.32 14.55
CA ILE A 126 7.47 -14.58 13.72
C ILE A 126 7.98 -14.64 12.28
N HIS A 127 8.02 -15.85 11.73
CA HIS A 127 8.29 -16.12 10.33
C HIS A 127 7.45 -15.19 9.44
N GLN A 128 8.13 -14.36 8.65
CA GLN A 128 7.51 -13.69 7.51
C GLN A 128 7.01 -14.77 6.55
N ILE A 129 5.69 -14.83 6.36
CA ILE A 129 5.03 -15.52 5.24
C ILE A 129 4.85 -14.50 4.11
#